data_AF-M1B230-F1
#
_entry.id   AF-M1B230-F1
#
_cell.length_a   1.000
_cell.length_b   1.000
_cell.length_c   1.000
_cell.angle_alpha   90.00
_cell.angle_beta   90.00
_cell.angle_gamma   90.00
#
_symmetry.space_group_name_H-M   'P 1'
#
loop_
_entity.id
_entity.type
_entity.pdbx_description
1 polymer ?
#
loop_
_entity_poly.entity_id
_entity_poly.type
_entity_poly.pdbx_seq_one_letter_code
_entity_poly.pdbx_strand_id
1 'polypeptide(L)'
;MNRGKVIGWAPQVAVLSHRSIGGFITHCGWNSILESLWFGVPIATWPMYAEQQVNAFEMVVDLEIAVDIKMEYRSESPVLVTAEEIENAIRRLMLDSTEEKDGIRKKMEELKDKSRKALLEGGSSYCFLESLINEFKDHSSN
;
A
#
# COMPACT_ATOMS: atom_id res chain seq x y z
N MET A 1 11.27 24.29 -16.67
CA MET A 1 10.28 23.47 -15.94
C MET A 1 11.02 22.28 -15.34
N ASN A 2 11.15 22.22 -14.00
CA ASN A 2 11.69 21.08 -13.25
C ASN A 2 10.59 20.56 -12.33
N ARG A 3 9.66 19.74 -12.86
CA ARG A 3 8.49 19.24 -12.11
C ARG A 3 8.61 17.77 -11.68
N GLY A 4 9.73 17.12 -11.97
CA GLY A 4 10.00 15.73 -11.57
C GLY A 4 11.48 15.41 -11.66
N LYS A 5 11.91 14.35 -10.97
CA LYS A 5 13.28 13.85 -10.96
C LYS A 5 13.24 12.33 -11.10
N VAL A 6 13.96 11.80 -12.09
CA VAL A 6 14.20 10.36 -12.21
C VAL A 6 15.56 10.06 -11.57
N ILE A 7 15.58 9.13 -10.64
CA ILE A 7 16.79 8.71 -9.90
C ILE A 7 16.82 7.18 -9.85
N GLY A 8 18.02 6.60 -9.75
CA GLY A 8 18.18 5.14 -9.68
C GLY A 8 17.73 4.54 -8.34
N TRP A 9 18.03 5.22 -7.23
CA TRP A 9 17.61 4.80 -5.90
C TRP A 9 17.16 6.01 -5.07
N ALA A 10 16.14 5.80 -4.25
CA ALA A 10 15.61 6.76 -3.31
C ALA A 10 15.43 6.09 -1.94
N PRO A 11 15.59 6.82 -0.82
CA PRO A 11 15.28 6.30 0.50
C PRO A 11 13.75 6.22 0.68
N GLN A 12 13.10 5.21 0.10
CA GLN A 12 11.63 5.09 -0.04
C GLN A 12 10.88 5.34 1.29
N VAL A 13 11.32 4.72 2.38
CA VAL A 13 10.77 4.91 3.74
C VAL A 13 10.84 6.38 4.18
N ALA A 14 11.97 7.06 3.94
CA ALA A 14 12.12 8.47 4.29
C ALA A 14 11.24 9.36 3.40
N VAL A 15 11.05 9.01 2.13
CA VAL A 15 10.14 9.72 1.23
C VAL A 15 8.69 9.54 1.71
N LEU A 16 8.22 8.30 1.88
CA LEU A 16 6.84 7.99 2.28
C LEU A 16 6.48 8.55 3.66
N SER A 17 7.44 8.65 4.59
CA SER A 17 7.22 9.25 5.90
C SER A 17 7.05 10.78 5.87
N HIS A 18 7.34 11.44 4.75
CA HIS A 18 7.27 12.89 4.65
C HIS A 18 5.82 13.36 4.45
N ARG A 19 5.37 14.31 5.28
CA ARG A 19 4.00 14.89 5.27
C ARG A 19 3.53 15.48 3.94
N SER A 20 4.45 15.79 3.02
CA SER A 20 4.12 16.33 1.70
C SER A 20 3.76 15.26 0.67
N ILE A 21 3.91 13.97 0.99
CA ILE A 21 3.54 12.90 0.09
C ILE A 21 2.02 12.74 0.08
N GLY A 22 1.42 13.03 -1.07
CA GLY A 22 -0.02 12.91 -1.29
C GLY A 22 -0.47 11.51 -1.71
N GLY A 23 0.41 10.72 -2.35
CA GLY A 23 0.07 9.40 -2.86
C GLY A 23 1.28 8.65 -3.39
N PHE A 24 1.11 7.34 -3.59
CA PHE A 24 2.15 6.42 -4.01
C PHE A 24 1.67 5.55 -5.17
N ILE A 25 2.30 5.67 -6.34
CA ILE A 25 2.09 4.73 -7.44
C ILE A 25 3.02 3.53 -7.19
N THR A 26 2.47 2.32 -7.14
CA THR A 26 3.25 1.11 -6.92
C THR A 26 2.71 -0.07 -7.71
N HIS A 27 3.59 -1.04 -7.93
CA HIS A 27 3.24 -2.32 -8.55
C HIS A 27 2.51 -3.27 -7.59
N CYS A 28 2.16 -2.84 -6.39
CA CYS A 28 1.41 -3.63 -5.41
C CYS A 28 2.15 -4.87 -4.89
N GLY A 29 3.48 -4.87 -4.90
CA GLY A 29 4.24 -5.84 -4.12
C GLY A 29 3.97 -5.64 -2.63
N TRP A 30 3.82 -6.74 -1.88
CA TRP A 30 3.33 -6.70 -0.50
C TRP A 30 4.14 -5.75 0.42
N ASN A 31 5.46 -5.72 0.28
CA ASN A 31 6.30 -4.80 1.06
C ASN A 31 6.00 -3.32 0.80
N SER A 32 5.78 -2.94 -0.47
CA SER A 32 5.42 -1.56 -0.81
C SER A 32 4.05 -1.17 -0.24
N ILE A 33 3.12 -2.12 -0.21
CA ILE A 33 1.81 -1.93 0.43
C ILE A 33 1.98 -1.72 1.93
N LEU A 34 2.75 -2.57 2.62
CA LEU A 34 2.99 -2.46 4.06
C LEU A 34 3.66 -1.12 4.43
N GLU A 35 4.64 -0.66 3.65
CA GLU A 35 5.25 0.66 3.86
C GLU A 35 4.23 1.80 3.66
N SER A 36 3.38 1.71 2.64
CA SER A 36 2.32 2.70 2.41
C SER A 36 1.32 2.76 3.55
N LEU A 37 0.86 1.60 4.03
CA LEU A 37 -0.02 1.47 5.19
C LEU A 37 0.63 2.05 6.46
N TRP A 38 1.90 1.73 6.69
CA TRP A 38 2.64 2.20 7.87
C TRP A 38 2.73 3.73 7.97
N PHE A 39 2.83 4.39 6.81
CA PHE A 39 2.90 5.86 6.71
C PHE A 39 1.57 6.53 6.39
N GLY A 40 0.51 5.77 6.07
CA GLY A 40 -0.81 6.32 5.75
C GLY A 40 -0.87 6.99 4.38
N VAL A 41 -0.12 6.48 3.40
CA VAL A 41 -0.05 7.05 2.05
C VAL A 41 -1.01 6.29 1.12
N PRO A 42 -2.04 6.94 0.54
CA PRO A 42 -2.91 6.33 -0.46
C PRO A 42 -2.17 5.80 -1.70
N ILE A 43 -2.69 4.74 -2.30
CA ILE A 43 -2.02 4.04 -3.41
C ILE A 43 -2.76 4.23 -4.73
N ALA A 44 -2.00 4.37 -5.82
CA ALA A 44 -2.47 4.09 -7.18
C ALA A 44 -1.83 2.77 -7.66
N THR A 45 -2.65 1.77 -7.97
CA THR A 45 -2.21 0.40 -8.23
C THR A 45 -1.81 0.18 -9.69
N TRP A 46 -0.64 -0.43 -9.92
CA TRP A 46 -0.14 -0.80 -11.25
C TRP A 46 0.58 -2.16 -11.22
N PRO A 47 -0.14 -3.27 -11.00
CA PRO A 47 0.45 -4.61 -10.88
C PRO A 47 1.24 -5.01 -12.13
N MET A 48 2.33 -5.75 -11.92
CA MET A 48 3.28 -6.14 -12.96
C MET A 48 3.63 -7.63 -12.99
N TYR A 49 3.44 -8.42 -11.93
CA TYR A 49 3.68 -9.89 -11.90
C TYR A 49 3.24 -10.53 -10.56
N ALA A 50 3.37 -11.86 -10.47
CA ALA A 50 3.12 -12.65 -9.25
C ALA A 50 1.74 -12.38 -8.61
N GLU A 51 1.69 -12.16 -7.30
CA GLU A 51 0.46 -11.95 -6.52
C GLU A 51 -0.07 -10.51 -6.58
N GLN A 52 0.64 -9.62 -7.27
CA GLN A 52 0.37 -8.17 -7.25
C GLN A 52 -1.03 -7.79 -7.73
N GLN A 53 -1.61 -8.56 -8.65
CA GLN A 53 -2.98 -8.34 -9.10
C GLN A 53 -4.00 -8.61 -7.98
N VAL A 54 -3.77 -9.67 -7.20
CA VAL A 54 -4.60 -10.01 -6.04
C VAL A 54 -4.45 -8.94 -4.97
N ASN A 55 -3.22 -8.50 -4.71
CA ASN A 55 -2.98 -7.39 -3.80
C ASN A 55 -3.65 -6.09 -4.28
N ALA A 56 -3.58 -5.76 -5.56
CA ALA A 56 -4.24 -4.59 -6.12
C ALA A 56 -5.77 -4.67 -5.96
N PHE A 57 -6.35 -5.86 -6.16
CA PHE A 57 -7.76 -6.14 -5.92
C PHE A 57 -8.17 -5.86 -4.48
N GLU A 58 -7.48 -6.46 -3.52
CA GLU A 58 -7.74 -6.24 -2.09
C GLU A 58 -7.69 -4.74 -1.73
N MET A 59 -6.67 -4.02 -2.23
CA MET A 59 -6.46 -2.61 -1.88
C MET A 59 -7.52 -1.66 -2.47
N VAL A 60 -8.00 -1.95 -3.68
CA VAL A 60 -8.98 -1.10 -4.39
C VAL A 60 -10.42 -1.47 -4.04
N VAL A 61 -10.72 -2.77 -4.01
CA VAL A 61 -12.10 -3.28 -3.91
C VAL A 61 -12.50 -3.58 -2.47
N ASP A 62 -11.65 -4.29 -1.72
CA ASP A 62 -12.03 -4.78 -0.39
C ASP A 62 -11.73 -3.76 0.71
N LEU A 63 -10.56 -3.14 0.65
CA LEU A 63 -10.12 -2.13 1.64
C LEU A 63 -10.48 -0.70 1.23
N GLU A 64 -10.72 -0.45 -0.05
CA GLU A 64 -11.08 0.86 -0.61
C GLU A 64 -10.11 1.99 -0.20
N ILE A 65 -8.81 1.68 -0.15
CA ILE A 65 -7.72 2.60 0.22
C ILE A 65 -6.79 2.95 -0.95
N ALA A 66 -7.15 2.53 -2.15
CA ALA A 66 -6.39 2.74 -3.36
C ALA A 66 -7.31 3.03 -4.55
N VAL A 67 -6.73 3.65 -5.58
CA VAL A 67 -7.33 3.74 -6.92
C VAL A 67 -6.55 2.88 -7.88
N ASP A 68 -7.20 2.45 -8.95
CA ASP A 68 -6.59 1.66 -10.00
C ASP A 68 -6.01 2.54 -11.13
N ILE A 69 -4.76 2.28 -11.51
CA ILE A 69 -4.27 2.60 -12.87
C ILE A 69 -4.61 1.40 -13.76
N LYS A 70 -4.31 0.20 -13.26
CA LYS A 70 -4.72 -1.06 -13.85
C LYS A 70 -4.93 -2.12 -12.78
N MET A 71 -5.82 -3.05 -13.06
CA MET A 71 -6.07 -4.22 -12.21
C MET A 71 -5.49 -5.51 -12.80
N GLU A 72 -5.29 -5.53 -14.11
CA GLU A 72 -4.84 -6.70 -14.84
C GLU A 72 -3.41 -6.54 -15.37
N TYR A 73 -2.55 -7.47 -14.98
CA TYR A 73 -1.29 -7.76 -15.65
C TYR A 73 -1.45 -9.06 -16.46
N ARG A 74 -0.88 -9.11 -17.66
CA ARG A 74 -0.85 -10.30 -18.51
C ARG A 74 0.58 -10.51 -18.99
N SER A 75 1.18 -11.64 -18.61
CA SER A 75 2.58 -11.97 -18.94
C SER A 75 2.83 -12.12 -20.44
N GLU A 76 1.84 -12.65 -21.18
CA GLU A 76 1.96 -12.94 -22.61
C GLU A 76 1.65 -11.74 -23.51
N SER A 77 1.02 -10.70 -22.96
CA SER A 77 0.66 -9.49 -23.69
C SER A 77 0.69 -8.31 -22.74
N PRO A 78 1.86 -7.65 -22.59
CA PRO A 78 1.99 -6.52 -21.70
C PRO A 78 0.98 -5.44 -22.11
N VAL A 79 0.07 -5.14 -21.18
CA VAL A 79 -0.97 -4.15 -21.41
C VAL A 79 -0.31 -2.78 -21.39
N LEU A 80 -0.38 -2.06 -22.51
CA LEU A 80 0.10 -0.69 -22.60
C LEU A 80 -0.83 0.22 -21.80
N VAL A 81 -0.28 0.93 -20.82
CA VAL A 81 -0.98 1.96 -20.05
C VAL A 81 -0.70 3.31 -20.68
N THR A 82 -1.76 4.05 -21.01
CA THR A 82 -1.70 5.37 -21.62
C THR A 82 -1.39 6.46 -20.59
N ALA A 83 -0.87 7.59 -21.06
CA ALA A 83 -0.66 8.76 -20.21
C ALA A 83 -1.97 9.28 -19.60
N GLU A 84 -3.08 9.14 -20.32
CA GLU A 84 -4.42 9.53 -19.86
C GLU A 84 -4.91 8.64 -18.70
N GLU A 85 -4.71 7.32 -18.78
CA GLU A 85 -5.02 6.40 -17.67
C GLU A 85 -4.23 6.79 -16.40
N ILE A 86 -2.94 7.09 -16.54
CA ILE A 86 -2.09 7.52 -15.42
C ILE A 86 -2.56 8.86 -14.85
N GLU A 87 -2.85 9.84 -15.71
CA GLU A 87 -3.33 11.16 -15.30
C GLU A 87 -4.64 11.04 -14.51
N ASN A 88 -5.60 10.28 -15.02
CA ASN A 88 -6.91 10.10 -14.37
C ASN A 88 -6.78 9.44 -13.00
N ALA A 89 -5.94 8.42 -12.86
CA ALA A 89 -5.68 7.78 -11.57
C ALA A 89 -5.02 8.75 -10.57
N ILE A 90 -4.02 9.53 -11.01
CA ILE A 90 -3.39 10.55 -10.15
C ILE A 90 -4.41 11.60 -9.72
N ARG A 91 -5.29 12.06 -10.63
CA ARG A 91 -6.35 13.01 -10.31
C ARG A 91 -7.30 12.45 -9.26
N ARG A 92 -7.83 11.23 -9.44
CA ARG A 92 -8.69 10.55 -8.46
C ARG A 92 -8.00 10.45 -7.09
N LEU A 93 -6.77 9.92 -7.05
CA LEU A 93 -5.99 9.76 -5.82
C LEU A 93 -5.78 11.08 -5.06
N MET A 94 -5.60 12.19 -5.78
CA MET A 94 -5.35 13.49 -5.20
C MET A 94 -6.64 14.27 -4.87
N LEU A 95 -7.71 14.12 -5.63
CA LEU A 95 -8.98 14.87 -5.48
C LEU A 95 -9.97 14.20 -4.52
N ASP A 96 -9.93 12.88 -4.35
CA ASP A 96 -10.74 12.16 -3.34
C ASP A 96 -10.39 12.57 -1.88
N SER A 97 -9.43 13.49 -1.73
CA SER A 97 -9.02 14.11 -0.47
C SER A 97 -9.80 15.35 -0.06
N THR A 98 -10.57 15.96 -0.99
CA THR A 98 -11.18 17.28 -0.75
C THR A 98 -12.67 17.23 -0.42
N GLU A 99 -13.40 16.14 -0.73
CA GLU A 99 -14.87 16.19 -0.73
C GLU A 99 -15.64 15.24 0.20
N GLU A 100 -15.06 14.26 0.90
CA GLU A 100 -15.88 13.40 1.77
C GLU A 100 -15.28 12.99 3.12
N LYS A 101 -16.15 12.96 4.13
CA LYS A 101 -15.91 12.43 5.49
C LYS A 101 -15.59 10.93 5.50
N ASP A 102 -15.62 10.22 4.37
CA ASP A 102 -15.41 8.76 4.21
C ASP A 102 -14.44 8.38 3.05
N GLY A 103 -13.64 9.34 2.55
CA GLY A 103 -12.71 9.10 1.43
C GLY A 103 -11.50 8.21 1.75
N ILE A 104 -10.79 7.78 0.70
CA ILE A 104 -9.60 6.90 0.74
C ILE A 104 -8.59 7.28 1.84
N ARG A 105 -8.33 8.59 2.04
CA ARG A 105 -7.37 9.06 3.05
C ARG A 105 -7.78 8.70 4.48
N LYS A 106 -9.07 8.79 4.79
CA LYS A 106 -9.57 8.45 6.13
C LYS A 106 -9.42 6.95 6.39
N LYS A 107 -9.86 6.12 5.43
CA LYS A 107 -9.70 4.65 5.53
C LYS A 107 -8.22 4.27 5.65
N MET A 108 -7.35 4.91 4.87
CA MET A 108 -5.90 4.73 4.95
C MET A 108 -5.34 5.11 6.34
N GLU A 109 -5.77 6.23 6.93
CA GLU A 109 -5.34 6.62 8.28
C GLU A 109 -5.86 5.64 9.35
N GLU A 110 -7.10 5.15 9.24
CA GLU A 110 -7.64 4.12 10.13
C GLU A 110 -6.85 2.81 10.04
N LEU A 111 -6.50 2.38 8.82
CA LEU A 111 -5.69 1.18 8.58
C LEU A 111 -4.25 1.34 9.05
N LYS A 112 -3.65 2.52 8.89
CA LYS A 112 -2.35 2.86 9.49
C LYS A 112 -2.39 2.69 11.01
N ASP A 113 -3.39 3.25 11.68
CA ASP A 113 -3.53 3.14 13.14
C ASP A 113 -3.72 1.68 13.58
N LYS A 114 -4.56 0.92 12.86
CA LYS A 114 -4.72 -0.52 13.11
C LYS A 114 -3.41 -1.28 12.93
N SER A 115 -2.66 -1.00 11.86
CA SER A 115 -1.39 -1.65 11.57
C SER A 115 -0.34 -1.42 12.67
N ARG A 116 -0.30 -0.20 13.22
CA ARG A 116 0.59 0.14 14.34
C ARG A 116 0.16 -0.58 15.62
N LYS A 117 -1.14 -0.53 15.94
CA LYS A 117 -1.68 -1.21 17.14
C LYS A 117 -1.45 -2.71 17.12
N ALA A 118 -1.46 -3.36 15.95
CA ALA A 118 -1.21 -4.79 15.83
C ALA A 118 0.20 -5.21 16.33
N LEU A 119 1.19 -4.31 16.23
CA LEU A 119 2.58 -4.58 16.63
C LEU A 119 2.92 -4.14 18.07
N LEU A 120 2.09 -3.31 18.70
CA LEU A 120 2.30 -2.90 20.08
C LEU A 120 2.04 -4.07 21.05
N GLU A 121 2.57 -3.97 22.26
CA GLU A 121 2.31 -4.96 23.31
C GLU A 121 0.79 -5.14 23.53
N GLY A 122 0.34 -6.39 23.56
CA GLY A 122 -1.07 -6.76 23.58
C GLY A 122 -1.81 -6.67 22.23
N GLY A 123 -1.12 -6.22 21.17
CA GLY A 123 -1.62 -6.22 19.79
C GLY A 123 -1.68 -7.60 19.16
N SER A 124 -2.48 -7.77 18.11
CA SER A 124 -2.73 -9.09 17.50
C SER A 124 -1.47 -9.78 16.98
N SER A 125 -0.61 -9.07 16.24
CA SER A 125 0.64 -9.64 15.72
C SER A 125 1.67 -9.87 16.83
N TYR A 126 1.70 -9.01 17.86
CA TYR A 126 2.53 -9.20 19.04
C TYR A 126 2.16 -10.50 19.78
N CYS A 127 0.87 -10.66 20.10
CA CYS A 127 0.36 -11.85 20.80
C CYS A 127 0.53 -13.12 19.96
N PHE A 128 0.36 -13.02 18.64
CA PHE A 128 0.60 -14.16 17.75
C PHE A 128 2.06 -14.62 17.78
N LEU A 129 3.01 -13.68 17.72
CA LEU A 129 4.43 -14.00 17.80
C LEU A 129 4.81 -14.58 19.17
N GLU A 130 4.26 -14.04 20.26
CA GLU A 130 4.46 -14.60 21.60
C GLU A 130 3.96 -16.04 21.70
N SER A 131 2.77 -16.30 21.15
CA SER A 131 2.17 -17.64 21.13
C SER A 131 3.03 -18.62 20.33
N LEU A 132 3.51 -18.20 19.16
CA LEU A 132 4.42 -19.00 18.33
C LEU A 132 5.74 -19.32 19.04
N ILE A 133 6.32 -18.34 19.74
CA ILE A 133 7.57 -18.55 20.51
C ILE A 133 7.34 -19.58 21.63
N ASN A 134 6.21 -19.49 22.32
CA ASN A 134 5.89 -20.42 23.40
C ASN A 134 5.66 -21.85 22.86
N GLU A 135 4.97 -21.98 21.73
CA GLU A 135 4.80 -23.26 21.05
C GLU A 135 6.15 -23.92 20.73
N PHE A 136 7.12 -23.17 20.21
CA PHE A 136 8.46 -23.73 19.94
C PHE A 136 9.22 -24.13 21.20
N LYS A 137 9.07 -23.39 22.30
CA LYS A 137 9.69 -23.76 23.58
C LYS A 137 9.12 -25.08 24.12
N ASP A 138 7.81 -25.25 24.04
CA ASP A 138 7.11 -26.44 24.51
C ASP A 138 7.49 -27.68 23.67
N HIS A 139 7.67 -27.51 22.35
CA HIS A 139 8.16 -28.57 21.47
C HIS A 139 9.64 -28.90 21.65
N SER A 140 10.48 -27.95 22.07
CA SER A 140 11.90 -28.19 22.35
C SER A 140 12.18 -28.84 23.71
N SER A 141 11.15 -28.89 24.58
CA SER A 141 11.22 -29.47 25.92
C SER A 141 10.68 -30.91 26.00
N ASN A 142 10.24 -31.46 24.85
CA ASN A 142 9.83 -32.85 24.65
C ASN A 142 10.87 -33.60 23.79
#